data_AF-A0A7W0S1G9-F1
#
_entry.id   AF-A0A7W0S1G9-F1
#
_cell.length_a   1.000
_cell.length_b   1.000
_cell.length_c   1.000
_cell.angle_alpha   90.00
_cell.angle_beta   90.00
_cell.angle_gamma   90.00
#
_symmetry.space_group_name_H-M   'P 1'
#
loop_
_entity.id
_entity.type
_entity.pdbx_description
1 polymer ?
#
loop_
_entity_poly.entity_id
_entity_poly.type
_entity_poly.pdbx_seq_one_letter_code
_entity_poly.pdbx_strand_id
1 'polypeptide(L)'
;MRRIIVLSAAVIALGVTGSASAATTVVSPASLAPWQTYLNDAAGNPLSPGDGGVTFTQGPAAPPAGIGSARLATPSNAGDGSAQLRTTGYDGTPLSAFRALYYATFATASNGSQVPYLRLTLDLDGNGSADDAIVFEPVYQHGQTFAVPDQPAIQLGAWQLWDARRGGWWSQAGLAGATPGPGVKTLDQIIAAAPGARVIRELSGRGGLSLASGVAVAPARFDAAVDALTVDTGSGPTTFDFEPAPPPPVQGESVVLNEVSGDVRVRAPGGGAHRILRAGENLPVGTIVDARRGRAKLAVAVDRRGSTQGSDFFDGIFQVRQQRGSAPLTTLTVRTPGFARLCGVRAGGAQGSRAGAAQKRGRRSKKVAGRLWGDGRGRFRTKGRNSAATVRGTRWLTEERCDGTLTRVRRGVVDVRDERTGKTVRLRAGDSYLARRP
;
A
#
# COMPACT_ATOMS: atom_id res chain seq x y z
N MET A 1 -16.60 -15.28 71.18
CA MET A 1 -15.65 -15.65 70.11
C MET A 1 -16.13 -15.03 68.81
N ARG A 2 -15.53 -13.92 68.37
CA ARG A 2 -15.92 -13.18 67.15
C ARG A 2 -15.17 -13.77 65.95
N ARG A 3 -15.92 -14.26 64.95
CA ARG A 3 -15.37 -14.75 63.67
C ARG A 3 -15.13 -13.54 62.75
N ILE A 4 -13.89 -13.38 62.31
CA ILE A 4 -13.48 -12.39 61.31
C ILE A 4 -13.76 -13.00 59.94
N ILE A 5 -14.63 -12.35 59.15
CA ILE A 5 -14.91 -12.69 57.76
C ILE A 5 -13.92 -11.89 56.90
N VAL A 6 -13.02 -12.58 56.20
CA VAL A 6 -12.13 -11.99 55.20
C VAL A 6 -12.86 -12.01 53.86
N LEU A 7 -13.24 -10.84 53.36
CA LEU A 7 -13.75 -10.64 52.00
C LEU A 7 -12.55 -10.44 51.06
N SER A 8 -12.21 -11.48 50.29
CA SER A 8 -11.24 -11.40 49.19
C SER A 8 -11.91 -10.77 47.96
N ALA A 9 -11.48 -9.55 47.59
CA ALA A 9 -11.89 -8.91 46.35
C ALA A 9 -11.17 -9.55 45.16
N ALA A 10 -11.92 -10.22 44.28
CA ALA A 10 -11.41 -10.71 43.01
C ALA A 10 -11.31 -9.55 42.00
N VAL A 11 -10.09 -9.17 41.64
CA VAL A 11 -9.82 -8.24 40.54
C VAL A 11 -9.91 -9.03 39.23
N ILE A 12 -11.00 -8.86 38.50
CA ILE A 12 -11.13 -9.35 37.12
C ILE A 12 -10.35 -8.40 36.23
N ALA A 13 -9.13 -8.81 35.87
CA ALA A 13 -8.37 -8.15 34.82
C ALA A 13 -9.03 -8.50 33.46
N LEU A 14 -9.85 -7.58 32.92
CA LEU A 14 -10.23 -7.64 31.51
C LEU A 14 -8.98 -7.41 30.66
N GLY A 15 -8.39 -8.50 30.18
CA GLY A 15 -7.38 -8.47 29.14
C GLY A 15 -7.98 -7.89 27.87
N VAL A 16 -7.60 -6.67 27.52
CA VAL A 16 -7.82 -6.13 26.18
C VAL A 16 -6.88 -6.90 25.25
N THR A 17 -7.38 -7.95 24.59
CA THR A 17 -6.68 -8.56 23.47
C THR A 17 -6.67 -7.56 22.33
N GLY A 18 -5.54 -6.90 22.13
CA GLY A 18 -5.31 -6.10 20.92
C GLY A 18 -5.31 -7.05 19.72
N SER A 19 -6.33 -6.98 18.87
CA SER A 19 -6.29 -7.61 17.56
C SER A 19 -5.13 -6.98 16.78
N ALA A 20 -4.08 -7.75 16.51
CA ALA A 20 -3.05 -7.32 15.59
C ALA A 20 -3.71 -7.08 14.22
N SER A 21 -3.73 -5.83 13.76
CA SER A 21 -4.18 -5.51 12.41
C SER A 21 -3.27 -6.23 11.42
N ALA A 22 -3.84 -6.93 10.45
CA ALA A 22 -3.06 -7.50 9.36
C ALA A 22 -2.26 -6.39 8.66
N ALA A 23 -1.00 -6.66 8.35
CA ALA A 23 -0.19 -5.74 7.57
C ALA A 23 -0.70 -5.78 6.12
N THR A 24 -1.09 -4.63 5.57
CA THR A 24 -1.51 -4.55 4.16
C THR A 24 -0.32 -4.23 3.28
N THR A 25 -0.10 -5.04 2.24
CA THR A 25 0.90 -4.81 1.20
C THR A 25 0.18 -4.54 -0.11
N VAL A 26 0.35 -3.35 -0.69
CA VAL A 26 -0.23 -3.03 -1.99
C VAL A 26 0.64 -3.61 -3.10
N VAL A 27 -0.01 -4.32 -4.03
CA VAL A 27 0.60 -4.92 -5.21
C VAL A 27 -0.01 -4.26 -6.43
N SER A 28 0.83 -3.68 -7.28
CA SER A 28 0.38 -2.96 -8.47
C SER A 28 1.37 -3.14 -9.62
N PRO A 29 1.00 -2.80 -10.87
CA PRO A 29 1.94 -2.82 -11.99
C PRO A 29 3.21 -1.98 -11.74
N ALA A 30 3.12 -0.92 -10.93
CA ALA A 30 4.24 -0.05 -10.58
C ALA A 30 5.18 -0.65 -9.53
N SER A 31 4.74 -1.66 -8.78
CA SER A 31 5.49 -2.35 -7.73
C SER A 31 5.07 -3.82 -7.66
N LEU A 32 5.28 -4.52 -8.78
CA LEU A 32 4.72 -5.86 -8.95
C LEU A 32 5.54 -6.93 -8.19
N ALA A 33 6.87 -6.86 -8.22
CA ALA A 33 7.72 -7.85 -7.56
C ALA A 33 7.37 -7.99 -6.06
N PRO A 34 7.30 -9.22 -5.49
CA PRO A 34 7.67 -10.51 -6.08
C PRO A 34 6.57 -11.21 -6.92
N TRP A 35 5.50 -10.49 -7.26
CA TRP A 35 4.42 -11.01 -8.09
C TRP A 35 4.78 -11.06 -9.58
N GLN A 36 4.13 -11.98 -10.29
CA GLN A 36 4.32 -12.28 -11.70
C GLN A 36 2.96 -12.58 -12.33
N THR A 37 2.74 -12.12 -13.55
CA THR A 37 1.53 -12.40 -14.33
C THR A 37 1.85 -13.36 -15.46
N TYR A 38 1.02 -14.39 -15.63
CA TYR A 38 1.13 -15.32 -16.74
C TYR A 38 -0.20 -15.47 -17.46
N LEU A 39 -0.10 -15.72 -18.76
CA LEU A 39 -1.19 -16.18 -19.58
C LEU A 39 -0.65 -17.30 -20.48
N ASN A 40 -1.13 -18.51 -20.25
CA ASN A 40 -0.67 -19.69 -20.97
C ASN A 40 -1.77 -20.72 -21.16
N ASP A 41 -1.60 -21.63 -22.12
CA ASP A 41 -2.47 -22.78 -22.31
C ASP A 41 -2.25 -23.85 -21.21
N ALA A 42 -3.01 -24.94 -21.29
CA ALA A 42 -2.92 -26.10 -20.40
C ALA A 42 -1.56 -26.81 -20.45
N ALA A 43 -0.84 -26.70 -21.58
CA ALA A 43 0.51 -27.24 -21.75
C ALA A 43 1.60 -26.28 -21.22
N GLY A 44 1.23 -25.08 -20.79
CA GLY A 44 2.15 -24.07 -20.25
C GLY A 44 2.72 -23.11 -21.30
N ASN A 45 2.31 -23.22 -22.57
CA ASN A 45 2.77 -22.34 -23.64
C ASN A 45 2.13 -20.96 -23.52
N PRO A 46 2.89 -19.86 -23.67
CA PRO A 46 2.33 -18.51 -23.62
C PRO A 46 1.23 -18.29 -24.67
N LEU A 47 0.15 -17.63 -24.28
CA LEU A 47 -0.91 -17.23 -25.21
C LEU A 47 -0.81 -15.74 -25.54
N SER A 48 -1.23 -15.39 -26.77
CA SER A 48 -1.49 -13.99 -27.12
C SER A 48 -2.65 -13.47 -26.28
N PRO A 49 -2.50 -12.31 -25.60
CA PRO A 49 -3.50 -11.87 -24.63
C PRO A 49 -4.86 -11.57 -25.24
N GLY A 50 -4.93 -10.91 -26.41
CA GLY A 50 -6.22 -10.50 -26.97
C GLY A 50 -7.01 -9.66 -25.96
N ASP A 51 -8.17 -10.17 -25.54
CA ASP A 51 -9.05 -9.63 -24.48
C ASP A 51 -8.84 -10.25 -23.08
N GLY A 52 -7.94 -11.23 -22.98
CA GLY A 52 -7.55 -11.94 -21.76
C GLY A 52 -6.20 -11.49 -21.17
N GLY A 53 -5.82 -12.13 -20.07
CA GLY A 53 -4.62 -11.86 -19.30
C GLY A 53 -4.91 -11.46 -17.85
N VAL A 54 -3.84 -11.10 -17.14
CA VAL A 54 -3.92 -10.53 -15.80
C VAL A 54 -3.71 -9.03 -15.86
N THR A 55 -4.69 -8.26 -15.42
CA THR A 55 -4.62 -6.79 -15.35
C THR A 55 -4.99 -6.30 -13.97
N PHE A 56 -4.55 -5.10 -13.61
CA PHE A 56 -4.90 -4.46 -12.34
C PHE A 56 -5.81 -3.28 -12.64
N THR A 57 -7.03 -3.30 -12.09
CA THR A 57 -8.11 -2.37 -12.49
C THR A 57 -8.85 -1.84 -11.28
N GLN A 58 -9.49 -0.68 -11.41
CA GLN A 58 -10.41 -0.18 -10.38
C GLN A 58 -11.69 -1.04 -10.34
N GLY A 59 -12.22 -1.28 -9.14
CA GLY A 59 -13.35 -2.18 -8.94
C GLY A 59 -12.96 -3.64 -9.22
N PRO A 60 -13.90 -4.53 -9.56
CA PRO A 60 -15.34 -4.28 -9.74
C PRO A 60 -16.08 -3.97 -8.42
N ALA A 61 -17.22 -3.28 -8.52
CA ALA A 61 -18.01 -2.82 -7.38
C ALA A 61 -17.13 -2.09 -6.33
N ALA A 62 -17.39 -2.30 -5.04
CA ALA A 62 -16.49 -1.90 -3.96
C ALA A 62 -15.63 -3.12 -3.57
N PRO A 63 -14.32 -3.12 -3.89
CA PRO A 63 -13.45 -4.24 -3.54
C PRO A 63 -13.23 -4.38 -2.03
N PRO A 64 -12.91 -5.58 -1.54
CA PRO A 64 -12.66 -5.84 -0.12
C PRO A 64 -11.48 -5.06 0.45
N ALA A 65 -10.46 -4.75 -0.35
CA ALA A 65 -9.36 -3.86 -0.02
C ALA A 65 -9.27 -2.71 -1.03
N GLY A 66 -8.67 -1.59 -0.61
CA GLY A 66 -8.36 -0.47 -1.51
C GLY A 66 -9.51 0.07 -2.38
N ILE A 67 -9.27 0.17 -3.67
CA ILE A 67 -10.23 0.58 -4.72
C ILE A 67 -10.20 -0.33 -5.95
N GLY A 68 -9.23 -1.25 -6.03
CA GLY A 68 -8.94 -2.05 -7.20
C GLY A 68 -9.01 -3.54 -6.96
N SER A 69 -8.60 -4.28 -7.98
CA SER A 69 -8.38 -5.72 -7.92
C SER A 69 -7.46 -6.18 -9.04
N ALA A 70 -6.98 -7.42 -8.96
CA ALA A 70 -6.38 -8.11 -10.10
C ALA A 70 -7.46 -8.84 -10.89
N ARG A 71 -7.72 -8.43 -12.12
CA ARG A 71 -8.59 -9.13 -13.08
C ARG A 71 -7.82 -10.26 -13.74
N LEU A 72 -8.34 -11.48 -13.68
CA LEU A 72 -7.85 -12.69 -14.33
C LEU A 72 -8.89 -13.12 -15.37
N ALA A 73 -8.58 -12.94 -16.65
CA ALA A 73 -9.49 -13.30 -17.73
C ALA A 73 -8.82 -14.22 -18.76
N THR A 74 -9.54 -15.22 -19.24
CA THR A 74 -9.09 -16.03 -20.37
C THR A 74 -9.48 -15.36 -21.69
N PRO A 75 -8.63 -15.43 -22.73
CA PRO A 75 -8.98 -14.90 -24.04
C PRO A 75 -10.23 -15.58 -24.60
N SER A 76 -10.98 -14.85 -25.42
CA SER A 76 -12.09 -15.42 -26.18
C SER A 76 -11.63 -16.62 -27.02
N ASN A 77 -12.38 -17.72 -26.97
CA ASN A 77 -12.08 -19.01 -27.61
C ASN A 77 -10.81 -19.74 -27.12
N ALA A 78 -10.13 -19.25 -26.08
CA ALA A 78 -9.01 -19.93 -25.45
C ALA A 78 -9.51 -20.79 -24.29
N GLY A 79 -10.34 -21.79 -24.59
CA GLY A 79 -10.91 -22.69 -23.57
C GLY A 79 -9.82 -23.34 -22.72
N ASP A 80 -8.69 -23.68 -23.34
CA ASP A 80 -7.50 -24.24 -22.70
C ASP A 80 -6.59 -23.19 -22.05
N GLY A 81 -6.95 -21.90 -22.09
CA GLY A 81 -6.17 -20.80 -21.53
C GLY A 81 -6.30 -20.66 -20.02
N SER A 82 -5.26 -20.13 -19.39
CA SER A 82 -5.19 -19.86 -17.96
C SER A 82 -4.51 -18.51 -17.69
N ALA A 83 -5.23 -17.60 -17.03
CA ALA A 83 -4.68 -16.34 -16.53
C ALA A 83 -4.27 -16.52 -15.07
N GLN A 84 -3.00 -16.22 -14.74
CA GLN A 84 -2.41 -16.57 -13.45
C GLN A 84 -1.65 -15.40 -12.84
N LEU A 85 -1.94 -15.10 -11.58
CA LEU A 85 -1.19 -14.19 -10.74
C LEU A 85 -0.41 -15.01 -9.72
N ARG A 86 0.92 -14.97 -9.79
CA ARG A 86 1.83 -15.86 -9.03
C ARG A 86 2.81 -15.05 -8.20
N THR A 87 3.29 -15.58 -7.08
CA THR A 87 4.31 -14.92 -6.26
C THR A 87 5.43 -15.87 -5.83
N THR A 88 6.67 -15.39 -5.92
CA THR A 88 7.84 -16.11 -5.41
C THR A 88 8.09 -15.85 -3.92
N GLY A 89 7.29 -15.00 -3.27
CA GLY A 89 7.47 -14.59 -1.87
C GLY A 89 7.33 -15.71 -0.83
N TYR A 90 6.85 -16.89 -1.24
CA TYR A 90 6.66 -18.06 -0.36
C TYR A 90 7.57 -19.24 -0.72
N ASP A 91 8.57 -19.03 -1.59
CA ASP A 91 9.53 -20.06 -1.97
C ASP A 91 10.26 -20.67 -0.76
N GLY A 92 10.25 -22.00 -0.65
CA GLY A 92 10.80 -22.76 0.47
C GLY A 92 9.95 -22.79 1.75
N THR A 93 8.78 -22.15 1.77
CA THR A 93 7.93 -22.07 2.97
C THR A 93 7.31 -23.44 3.28
N PRO A 94 7.46 -23.98 4.50
CA PRO A 94 6.78 -25.23 4.89
C PRO A 94 5.27 -25.11 4.71
N LEU A 95 4.62 -26.13 4.14
CA LEU A 95 3.17 -26.14 3.98
C LEU A 95 2.45 -26.03 5.34
N SER A 96 3.04 -26.64 6.37
CA SER A 96 2.59 -26.57 7.76
C SER A 96 2.68 -25.18 8.39
N ALA A 97 3.41 -24.23 7.79
CA ALA A 97 3.54 -22.88 8.31
C ALA A 97 2.28 -22.03 8.06
N PHE A 98 1.46 -22.37 7.05
CA PHE A 98 0.27 -21.61 6.68
C PHE A 98 -0.81 -21.71 7.77
N ARG A 99 -1.04 -20.61 8.49
CA ARG A 99 -2.02 -20.46 9.58
C ARG A 99 -3.28 -19.71 9.13
N ALA A 100 -3.16 -18.85 8.13
CA ALA A 100 -4.24 -18.14 7.48
C ALA A 100 -4.00 -18.16 5.96
N LEU A 101 -5.06 -18.42 5.20
CA LEU A 101 -5.04 -18.39 3.74
C LEU A 101 -6.44 -18.11 3.23
N TYR A 102 -6.70 -16.85 2.90
CA TYR A 102 -8.00 -16.34 2.48
C TYR A 102 -7.85 -15.47 1.25
N TYR A 103 -8.84 -15.42 0.38
CA TYR A 103 -8.86 -14.45 -0.72
C TYR A 103 -10.30 -14.20 -1.15
N ALA A 104 -10.54 -13.06 -1.79
CA ALA A 104 -11.85 -12.72 -2.32
C ALA A 104 -11.86 -12.85 -3.84
N THR A 105 -13.00 -13.25 -4.40
CA THR A 105 -13.25 -13.27 -5.84
C THR A 105 -14.51 -12.49 -6.20
N PHE A 106 -14.52 -11.88 -7.38
CA PHE A 106 -15.72 -11.36 -8.02
C PHE A 106 -15.74 -11.88 -9.46
N ALA A 107 -16.71 -12.73 -9.80
CA ALA A 107 -16.82 -13.25 -11.17
C ALA A 107 -17.89 -12.50 -11.96
N THR A 108 -17.53 -12.02 -13.15
CA THR A 108 -18.44 -11.44 -14.14
C THR A 108 -18.85 -12.48 -15.18
N ALA A 109 -17.90 -13.33 -15.60
CA ALA A 109 -18.15 -14.46 -16.48
C ALA A 109 -17.43 -15.71 -15.97
N SER A 110 -18.10 -16.85 -16.07
CA SER A 110 -17.57 -18.18 -15.77
C SER A 110 -18.23 -19.23 -16.66
N ASN A 111 -17.76 -20.48 -16.56
CA ASN A 111 -18.42 -21.65 -17.12
C ASN A 111 -19.60 -22.17 -16.26
N GLY A 112 -20.09 -21.37 -15.30
CA GLY A 112 -21.16 -21.73 -14.37
C GLY A 112 -20.70 -22.46 -13.11
N SER A 113 -19.42 -22.83 -13.02
CA SER A 113 -18.92 -23.59 -11.86
C SER A 113 -17.57 -23.10 -11.34
N GLN A 114 -16.69 -22.54 -12.17
CA GLN A 114 -15.35 -22.13 -11.75
C GLN A 114 -15.20 -20.60 -11.65
N VAL A 115 -14.61 -20.15 -10.55
CA VAL A 115 -14.07 -18.79 -10.34
C VAL A 115 -12.60 -18.94 -9.94
N PRO A 116 -11.81 -17.85 -9.79
CA PRO A 116 -10.39 -17.97 -9.53
C PRO A 116 -10.09 -18.90 -8.35
N TYR A 117 -9.21 -19.86 -8.58
CA TYR A 117 -8.78 -20.86 -7.61
C TYR A 117 -7.36 -20.57 -7.11
N LEU A 118 -7.03 -21.16 -5.97
CA LEU A 118 -5.70 -21.05 -5.38
C LEU A 118 -4.94 -22.35 -5.62
N ARG A 119 -3.69 -22.25 -6.08
CA ARG A 119 -2.79 -23.39 -6.27
C ARG A 119 -1.47 -23.17 -5.53
N LEU A 120 -0.97 -24.24 -4.89
CA LEU A 120 0.34 -24.30 -4.26
C LEU A 120 1.19 -25.37 -4.96
N THR A 121 2.34 -24.98 -5.52
CA THR A 121 3.36 -25.90 -6.03
C THR A 121 4.18 -26.44 -4.86
N LEU A 122 4.30 -27.76 -4.74
CA LEU A 122 4.95 -28.42 -3.62
C LEU A 122 6.22 -29.17 -4.03
N ASP A 123 7.23 -29.05 -3.19
CA ASP A 123 8.38 -29.95 -3.06
C ASP A 123 8.09 -30.88 -1.87
N LEU A 124 7.96 -32.17 -2.13
CA LEU A 124 7.59 -33.19 -1.16
C LEU A 124 8.82 -33.90 -0.58
N ASP A 125 9.91 -34.02 -1.35
CA ASP A 125 11.11 -34.77 -0.97
C ASP A 125 12.31 -33.90 -0.54
N GLY A 126 12.20 -32.57 -0.71
CA GLY A 126 13.22 -31.59 -0.33
C GLY A 126 14.34 -31.40 -1.36
N ASN A 127 14.15 -31.86 -2.60
CA ASN A 127 15.16 -31.75 -3.67
C ASN A 127 15.18 -30.37 -4.35
N GLY A 128 14.24 -29.47 -4.02
CA GLY A 128 14.13 -28.13 -4.59
C GLY A 128 13.41 -28.07 -5.95
N SER A 129 12.78 -29.16 -6.38
CA SER A 129 11.96 -29.28 -7.59
C SER A 129 10.51 -29.58 -7.23
N ALA A 130 9.60 -29.31 -8.18
CA ALA A 130 8.17 -29.50 -7.95
C ALA A 130 7.80 -30.97 -8.14
N ASP A 131 7.20 -31.56 -7.11
CA ASP A 131 6.69 -32.94 -7.13
C ASP A 131 5.17 -32.99 -7.32
N ASP A 132 4.47 -32.00 -6.76
CA ASP A 132 3.01 -31.96 -6.78
C ASP A 132 2.49 -30.52 -6.86
N ALA A 133 1.21 -30.39 -7.17
CA ALA A 133 0.45 -29.17 -6.96
C ALA A 133 -0.89 -29.50 -6.32
N ILE A 134 -1.19 -28.80 -5.24
CA ILE A 134 -2.51 -28.85 -4.61
C ILE A 134 -3.33 -27.64 -5.00
N VAL A 135 -4.63 -27.83 -5.19
CA VAL A 135 -5.55 -26.81 -5.68
C VAL A 135 -6.78 -26.74 -4.79
N PHE A 136 -7.08 -25.51 -4.35
CA PHE A 136 -8.33 -25.13 -3.71
C PHE A 136 -9.23 -24.50 -4.78
N GLU A 137 -10.28 -25.22 -5.18
CA GLU A 137 -11.28 -24.68 -6.12
C GLU A 137 -12.59 -24.34 -5.40
N PRO A 138 -13.10 -23.10 -5.53
CA PRO A 138 -14.35 -22.67 -4.91
C PRO A 138 -15.57 -23.56 -5.18
N VAL A 139 -15.64 -24.19 -6.36
CA VAL A 139 -16.74 -25.10 -6.73
C VAL A 139 -16.87 -26.31 -5.80
N TYR A 140 -15.77 -26.72 -5.17
CA TYR A 140 -15.75 -27.87 -4.26
C TYR A 140 -16.02 -27.52 -2.81
N GLN A 141 -16.31 -26.25 -2.52
CA GLN A 141 -16.44 -25.76 -1.15
C GLN A 141 -17.89 -25.63 -0.70
N HIS A 142 -18.86 -25.92 -1.57
CA HIS A 142 -20.29 -25.86 -1.23
C HIS A 142 -21.02 -27.14 -1.65
N GLY A 143 -21.63 -27.83 -0.68
CA GLY A 143 -22.56 -28.95 -0.93
C GLY A 143 -21.96 -30.20 -1.57
N GLN A 144 -20.64 -30.29 -1.74
CA GLN A 144 -19.96 -31.43 -2.38
C GLN A 144 -19.56 -32.53 -1.39
N THR A 145 -19.25 -32.18 -0.14
CA THR A 145 -18.79 -33.12 0.89
C THR A 145 -18.97 -32.53 2.28
N PHE A 146 -19.11 -33.39 3.29
CA PHE A 146 -19.09 -33.00 4.70
C PHE A 146 -17.68 -33.09 5.31
N ALA A 147 -16.68 -33.48 4.52
CA ALA A 147 -15.30 -33.65 5.00
C ALA A 147 -14.57 -32.33 5.26
N VAL A 148 -15.09 -31.22 4.73
CA VAL A 148 -14.56 -29.86 4.93
C VAL A 148 -15.71 -28.90 5.27
N PRO A 149 -15.44 -27.78 5.97
CA PRO A 149 -16.45 -26.77 6.24
C PRO A 149 -17.05 -26.20 4.96
N ASP A 150 -18.38 -26.11 4.93
CA ASP A 150 -19.12 -25.52 3.83
C ASP A 150 -18.86 -24.01 3.72
N GLN A 151 -18.70 -23.52 2.49
CA GLN A 151 -18.52 -22.11 2.12
C GLN A 151 -19.67 -21.68 1.19
N PRO A 152 -19.88 -20.38 0.96
CA PRO A 152 -20.99 -19.90 0.14
C PRO A 152 -20.97 -20.50 -1.27
N ALA A 153 -22.15 -20.80 -1.82
CA ALA A 153 -22.32 -21.14 -3.23
C ALA A 153 -21.81 -20.00 -4.12
N ILE A 154 -21.19 -20.32 -5.26
CA ILE A 154 -20.66 -19.32 -6.20
C ILE A 154 -21.77 -18.38 -6.70
N GLN A 155 -21.48 -17.09 -6.68
CA GLN A 155 -22.37 -16.03 -7.16
C GLN A 155 -21.61 -15.10 -8.12
N LEU A 156 -22.22 -14.80 -9.26
CA LEU A 156 -21.72 -13.79 -10.19
C LEU A 156 -22.15 -12.39 -9.73
N GLY A 157 -21.33 -11.39 -10.04
CA GLY A 157 -21.68 -9.99 -9.76
C GLY A 157 -21.56 -9.59 -8.29
N ALA A 158 -20.98 -10.42 -7.43
CA ALA A 158 -20.76 -10.15 -6.01
C ALA A 158 -19.37 -10.60 -5.56
N TRP A 159 -18.81 -9.89 -4.57
CA TRP A 159 -17.57 -10.30 -3.91
C TRP A 159 -17.86 -11.44 -2.93
N GLN A 160 -17.07 -12.52 -3.04
CA GLN A 160 -17.15 -13.68 -2.15
C GLN A 160 -15.78 -13.94 -1.54
N LEU A 161 -15.75 -14.18 -0.23
CA LEU A 161 -14.54 -14.51 0.52
C LEU A 161 -14.42 -16.03 0.65
N TRP A 162 -13.24 -16.54 0.37
CA TRP A 162 -12.90 -17.97 0.48
C TRP A 162 -11.87 -18.20 1.59
N ASP A 163 -12.14 -19.19 2.46
CA ASP A 163 -11.19 -19.71 3.46
C ASP A 163 -10.52 -20.96 2.90
N ALA A 164 -9.39 -20.77 2.21
CA ALA A 164 -8.62 -21.88 1.67
C ALA A 164 -7.85 -22.65 2.76
N ARG A 165 -7.56 -22.02 3.92
CA ARG A 165 -6.88 -22.72 5.03
C ARG A 165 -7.74 -23.81 5.65
N ARG A 166 -9.05 -23.58 5.75
CA ARG A 166 -10.01 -24.54 6.32
C ARG A 166 -10.74 -25.33 5.24
N GLY A 167 -10.69 -24.92 3.98
CA GLY A 167 -11.36 -25.56 2.87
C GLY A 167 -10.72 -26.86 2.35
N GLY A 168 -11.32 -27.39 1.29
CA GLY A 168 -10.93 -28.62 0.63
C GLY A 168 -9.98 -28.41 -0.55
N TRP A 169 -8.94 -29.23 -0.59
CA TRP A 169 -7.90 -29.27 -1.61
C TRP A 169 -7.91 -30.61 -2.32
N TRP A 170 -7.66 -30.59 -3.62
CA TRP A 170 -7.28 -31.77 -4.39
C TRP A 170 -5.80 -31.71 -4.78
N SER A 171 -5.18 -32.87 -5.02
CA SER A 171 -3.77 -32.98 -5.38
C SER A 171 -3.63 -33.54 -6.80
N GLN A 172 -2.73 -32.97 -7.58
CA GLN A 172 -2.45 -33.45 -8.94
C GLN A 172 -1.78 -34.83 -8.92
N ALA A 173 -0.92 -35.10 -7.92
CA ALA A 173 -0.28 -36.39 -7.70
C ALA A 173 -1.12 -37.36 -6.84
N GLY A 174 -2.32 -36.97 -6.40
CA GLY A 174 -3.18 -37.78 -5.54
C GLY A 174 -2.71 -37.90 -4.09
N LEU A 175 -1.91 -36.95 -3.61
CA LEU A 175 -1.44 -36.87 -2.22
C LEU A 175 -2.63 -36.95 -1.24
N ALA A 176 -2.49 -37.77 -0.19
CA ALA A 176 -3.55 -38.10 0.78
C ALA A 176 -4.85 -38.68 0.17
N GLY A 177 -4.81 -39.17 -1.07
CA GLY A 177 -6.00 -39.58 -1.82
C GLY A 177 -6.95 -38.41 -2.12
N ALA A 178 -6.42 -37.19 -2.21
CA ALA A 178 -7.20 -35.98 -2.44
C ALA A 178 -7.55 -35.83 -3.93
N THR A 179 -8.82 -36.02 -4.27
CA THR A 179 -9.32 -35.91 -5.66
C THR A 179 -10.27 -34.73 -5.82
N PRO A 180 -10.47 -34.20 -7.05
CA PRO A 180 -11.50 -33.20 -7.31
C PRO A 180 -12.91 -33.66 -6.88
N GLY A 181 -13.79 -32.71 -6.56
CA GLY A 181 -15.16 -33.01 -6.16
C GLY A 181 -15.29 -33.47 -4.70
N PRO A 182 -16.11 -34.49 -4.40
CA PRO A 182 -16.36 -34.94 -3.02
C PRO A 182 -15.12 -35.48 -2.28
N GLY A 183 -14.05 -35.80 -3.00
CA GLY A 183 -12.81 -36.39 -2.47
C GLY A 183 -11.76 -35.39 -1.97
N VAL A 184 -12.06 -34.09 -1.98
CA VAL A 184 -11.15 -33.06 -1.44
C VAL A 184 -10.79 -33.32 0.03
N LYS A 185 -9.60 -32.90 0.43
CA LYS A 185 -9.08 -33.03 1.79
C LYS A 185 -8.81 -31.68 2.42
N THR A 186 -8.94 -31.59 3.74
CA THR A 186 -8.47 -30.40 4.47
C THR A 186 -6.97 -30.22 4.27
N LEU A 187 -6.48 -28.97 4.35
CA LEU A 187 -5.04 -28.71 4.28
C LEU A 187 -4.27 -29.47 5.38
N ASP A 188 -4.86 -29.66 6.56
CA ASP A 188 -4.25 -30.42 7.65
C ASP A 188 -4.08 -31.90 7.32
N GLN A 189 -5.01 -32.52 6.58
CA GLN A 189 -4.86 -33.89 6.09
C GLN A 189 -3.74 -34.00 5.04
N ILE A 190 -3.62 -33.02 4.15
CA ILE A 190 -2.51 -32.95 3.19
C ILE A 190 -1.17 -32.82 3.93
N ILE A 191 -1.08 -31.90 4.90
CA ILE A 191 0.11 -31.71 5.74
C ILE A 191 0.46 -33.00 6.50
N ALA A 192 -0.52 -33.72 7.03
CA ALA A 192 -0.28 -34.99 7.73
C ALA A 192 0.28 -36.07 6.79
N ALA A 193 -0.15 -36.10 5.52
CA ALA A 193 0.36 -37.03 4.53
C ALA A 193 1.77 -36.69 4.02
N ALA A 194 2.14 -35.41 4.02
CA ALA A 194 3.49 -34.94 3.67
C ALA A 194 3.99 -33.86 4.64
N PRO A 195 4.45 -34.23 5.86
CA PRO A 195 4.84 -33.25 6.89
C PRO A 195 6.04 -32.38 6.50
N GLY A 196 6.87 -32.86 5.59
CA GLY A 196 8.04 -32.16 5.05
C GLY A 196 7.75 -31.24 3.86
N ALA A 197 6.53 -31.24 3.33
CA ALA A 197 6.19 -30.52 2.10
C ALA A 197 6.45 -29.02 2.22
N ARG A 198 7.01 -28.43 1.16
CA ARG A 198 7.30 -27.00 1.05
C ARG A 198 6.66 -26.41 -0.18
N VAL A 199 6.12 -25.21 -0.05
CA VAL A 199 5.74 -24.40 -1.21
C VAL A 199 7.01 -23.87 -1.84
N ILE A 200 7.21 -24.12 -3.14
CA ILE A 200 8.41 -23.71 -3.86
C ILE A 200 8.06 -22.98 -5.16
N ARG A 201 8.97 -22.12 -5.62
CA ARG A 201 8.92 -21.65 -7.00
C ARG A 201 9.32 -22.77 -7.94
N GLU A 202 8.75 -22.78 -9.14
CA GLU A 202 9.14 -23.71 -10.18
C GLU A 202 10.56 -23.38 -10.69
N LEU A 203 11.26 -24.36 -11.28
CA LEU A 203 12.57 -24.16 -11.91
C LEU A 203 12.54 -23.09 -13.02
N SER A 204 11.37 -22.91 -13.65
CA SER A 204 11.08 -21.85 -14.63
C SER A 204 11.04 -20.43 -14.01
N GLY A 205 11.17 -20.31 -12.69
CA GLY A 205 11.09 -19.07 -11.93
C GLY A 205 9.66 -18.64 -11.56
N ARG A 206 8.64 -19.43 -11.91
CA ARG A 206 7.23 -19.13 -11.60
C ARG A 206 6.96 -19.31 -10.11
N GLY A 207 6.30 -18.34 -9.48
CA GLY A 207 5.90 -18.39 -8.08
C GLY A 207 5.08 -19.62 -7.69
N GLY A 208 5.32 -20.16 -6.49
CA GLY A 208 4.68 -21.37 -5.97
C GLY A 208 3.26 -21.18 -5.45
N LEU A 209 2.93 -19.98 -4.97
CA LEU A 209 1.57 -19.60 -4.65
C LEU A 209 0.98 -18.85 -5.84
N SER A 210 -0.18 -19.31 -6.33
CA SER A 210 -0.86 -18.70 -7.48
C SER A 210 -2.36 -18.62 -7.29
N LEU A 211 -2.94 -17.50 -7.73
CA LEU A 211 -4.36 -17.35 -8.04
C LEU A 211 -4.52 -17.48 -9.56
N ALA A 212 -5.42 -18.35 -10.01
CA ALA A 212 -5.57 -18.64 -11.44
C ALA A 212 -7.04 -18.79 -11.86
N SER A 213 -7.32 -18.49 -13.12
CA SER A 213 -8.64 -18.60 -13.75
C SER A 213 -8.50 -19.35 -15.09
N GLY A 214 -9.38 -20.30 -15.39
CA GLY A 214 -9.13 -21.36 -16.38
C GLY A 214 -8.13 -22.40 -15.86
N VAL A 215 -7.82 -23.52 -16.49
CA VAL A 215 -8.16 -24.07 -17.81
C VAL A 215 -9.55 -24.69 -17.82
N ALA A 216 -10.26 -24.63 -18.95
CA ALA A 216 -11.52 -25.36 -19.17
C ALA A 216 -11.62 -25.93 -20.61
N VAL A 217 -12.82 -26.31 -21.03
CA VAL A 217 -13.09 -26.74 -22.41
C VAL A 217 -13.64 -25.56 -23.20
N ALA A 218 -13.17 -25.36 -24.44
CA ALA A 218 -13.72 -24.33 -25.31
C ALA A 218 -15.24 -24.55 -25.55
N PRO A 219 -16.07 -23.49 -25.65
CA PRO A 219 -15.72 -22.08 -25.73
C PRO A 219 -15.73 -21.34 -24.38
N ALA A 220 -15.44 -22.02 -23.25
CA ALA A 220 -15.48 -21.40 -21.93
C ALA A 220 -14.64 -20.12 -21.84
N ARG A 221 -15.22 -19.09 -21.21
CA ARG A 221 -14.58 -17.80 -20.96
C ARG A 221 -14.71 -17.45 -19.49
N PHE A 222 -13.61 -17.03 -18.91
CA PHE A 222 -13.56 -16.54 -17.53
C PHE A 222 -13.22 -15.06 -17.51
N ASP A 223 -13.92 -14.33 -16.65
CA ASP A 223 -13.67 -12.91 -16.39
C ASP A 223 -13.98 -12.66 -14.93
N ALA A 224 -12.94 -12.65 -14.11
CA ALA A 224 -13.08 -12.53 -12.67
C ALA A 224 -11.97 -11.67 -12.09
N ALA A 225 -12.24 -11.08 -10.93
CA ALA A 225 -11.29 -10.33 -10.14
C ALA A 225 -10.94 -11.08 -8.87
N VAL A 226 -9.71 -10.88 -8.38
CA VAL A 226 -9.25 -11.32 -7.07
C VAL A 226 -8.73 -10.13 -6.27
N ASP A 227 -8.97 -10.15 -4.97
CA ASP A 227 -8.50 -9.13 -4.05
C ASP A 227 -8.34 -9.66 -2.61
N ALA A 228 -7.67 -8.89 -1.76
CA ALA A 228 -7.51 -9.12 -0.32
C ALA A 228 -6.96 -10.52 0.05
N LEU A 229 -6.03 -11.05 -0.75
CA LEU A 229 -5.35 -12.31 -0.42
C LEU A 229 -4.62 -12.13 0.91
N THR A 230 -5.01 -12.89 1.93
CA THR A 230 -4.41 -12.84 3.26
C THR A 230 -3.68 -14.14 3.54
N VAL A 231 -2.39 -14.03 3.87
CA VAL A 231 -1.52 -15.16 4.19
C VAL A 231 -0.84 -14.91 5.55
N ASP A 232 -0.87 -15.90 6.43
CA ASP A 232 -0.06 -15.92 7.66
C ASP A 232 0.77 -17.20 7.69
N THR A 233 2.09 -17.05 7.75
CA THR A 233 3.05 -18.17 7.87
C THR A 233 3.75 -18.22 9.23
N GLY A 234 3.24 -17.46 10.23
CA GLY A 234 3.78 -17.38 11.59
C GLY A 234 4.38 -16.02 11.96
N SER A 235 4.50 -15.08 11.02
CA SER A 235 4.92 -13.70 11.25
C SER A 235 3.76 -12.73 11.47
N GLY A 236 2.52 -13.24 11.50
CA GLY A 236 1.30 -12.46 11.50
C GLY A 236 0.72 -12.32 10.08
N PRO A 237 -0.59 -12.05 9.97
CA PRO A 237 -1.27 -12.00 8.69
C PRO A 237 -0.80 -10.80 7.85
N THR A 238 -0.46 -11.10 6.59
CA THR A 238 -0.24 -10.10 5.54
C THR A 238 -1.38 -10.17 4.55
N THR A 239 -2.06 -9.05 4.30
CA THR A 239 -3.08 -8.91 3.26
C THR A 239 -2.47 -8.23 2.04
N PHE A 240 -2.55 -8.87 0.88
CA PHE A 240 -2.18 -8.29 -0.40
C PHE A 240 -3.41 -7.61 -1.01
N ASP A 241 -3.26 -6.31 -1.27
CA ASP A 241 -4.26 -5.42 -1.84
C ASP A 241 -3.87 -5.13 -3.29
N PHE A 242 -4.66 -5.62 -4.26
CA PHE A 242 -4.29 -5.57 -5.67
C PHE A 242 -4.83 -4.30 -6.33
N GLU A 243 -3.95 -3.38 -6.72
CA GLU A 243 -4.34 -2.04 -7.12
C GLU A 243 -3.87 -1.69 -8.54
N PRO A 244 -4.67 -0.95 -9.34
CA PRO A 244 -4.18 -0.36 -10.57
C PRO A 244 -3.05 0.62 -10.26
N ALA A 245 -2.21 0.89 -11.27
CA ALA A 245 -1.30 2.02 -11.16
C ALA A 245 -2.12 3.32 -10.99
N PRO A 246 -1.71 4.25 -10.10
CA PRO A 246 -2.33 5.56 -10.04
C PRO A 246 -2.39 6.19 -11.42
N PRO A 247 -3.47 6.93 -11.76
CA PRO A 247 -3.42 7.82 -12.90
C PRO A 247 -2.24 8.78 -12.74
N PRO A 248 -1.58 9.18 -13.83
CA PRO A 248 -0.45 10.11 -13.75
C PRO A 248 -0.91 11.44 -13.13
N PRO A 249 -0.01 12.16 -12.42
CA PRO A 249 -0.34 13.47 -11.91
C PRO A 249 -0.59 14.45 -13.06
N VAL A 250 -1.53 15.38 -12.88
CA VAL A 250 -1.84 16.44 -13.85
C VAL A 250 -1.34 17.78 -13.33
N GLN A 251 -0.63 18.52 -14.18
CA GLN A 251 0.02 19.77 -13.79
C GLN A 251 -0.95 20.76 -13.13
N GLY A 252 -0.66 21.12 -11.87
CA GLY A 252 -1.46 22.09 -11.11
C GLY A 252 -2.86 21.60 -10.73
N GLU A 253 -3.19 20.34 -11.00
CA GLU A 253 -4.47 19.73 -10.67
C GLU A 253 -4.30 18.59 -9.67
N SER A 254 -3.32 17.70 -9.92
CA SER A 254 -3.07 16.57 -9.04
C SER A 254 -1.59 16.19 -8.93
N VAL A 255 -1.30 15.41 -7.90
CA VAL A 255 0.00 14.86 -7.56
C VAL A 255 -0.16 13.40 -7.14
N VAL A 256 0.87 12.58 -7.31
CA VAL A 256 0.84 11.19 -6.82
C VAL A 256 1.72 11.09 -5.57
N LEU A 257 1.19 10.50 -4.51
CA LEU A 257 1.92 10.26 -3.26
C LEU A 257 2.02 8.75 -2.99
N ASN A 258 3.22 8.31 -2.63
CA ASN A 258 3.48 6.96 -2.15
C ASN A 258 4.09 7.03 -0.77
N GLU A 259 3.68 6.12 0.11
CA GLU A 259 4.41 5.87 1.35
C GLU A 259 5.73 5.16 1.03
N VAL A 260 6.82 5.65 1.61
CA VAL A 260 8.15 5.00 1.56
C VAL A 260 8.43 4.23 2.84
N SER A 261 7.99 4.77 3.98
CA SER A 261 8.07 4.13 5.30
C SER A 261 7.25 4.91 6.32
N GLY A 262 6.62 4.20 7.25
CA GLY A 262 5.90 4.76 8.40
C GLY A 262 4.67 5.59 8.04
N ASP A 263 3.85 5.91 9.04
CA ASP A 263 2.54 6.50 8.80
C ASP A 263 2.60 7.87 8.09
N VAL A 264 1.98 7.93 6.91
CA VAL A 264 1.66 9.18 6.20
C VAL A 264 0.15 9.38 6.19
N ARG A 265 -0.30 10.58 6.59
CA ARG A 265 -1.72 10.95 6.54
C ARG A 265 -1.95 12.10 5.57
N VAL A 266 -3.08 12.08 4.89
CA VAL A 266 -3.47 13.10 3.91
C VAL A 266 -4.84 13.69 4.23
N ARG A 267 -5.01 14.96 3.86
CA ARG A 267 -6.27 15.68 3.89
C ARG A 267 -6.44 16.47 2.60
N ALA A 268 -7.53 16.20 1.89
CA ALA A 268 -7.88 16.88 0.64
C ALA A 268 -8.04 18.41 0.83
N PRO A 269 -7.84 19.22 -0.23
CA PRO A 269 -8.20 20.62 -0.21
C PRO A 269 -9.71 20.77 0.03
N GLY A 270 -10.11 21.83 0.73
CA GLY A 270 -11.53 22.11 1.03
C GLY A 270 -12.03 21.61 2.39
N GLY A 271 -11.34 20.67 3.05
CA GLY A 271 -11.70 20.24 4.41
C GLY A 271 -11.55 18.74 4.64
N GLY A 272 -12.21 18.23 5.68
CA GLY A 272 -12.24 16.81 6.04
C GLY A 272 -11.25 16.39 7.14
N ALA A 273 -11.39 15.14 7.58
CA ALA A 273 -10.46 14.51 8.51
C ALA A 273 -9.17 14.10 7.78
N HIS A 274 -8.06 13.99 8.51
CA HIS A 274 -6.89 13.31 7.98
C HIS A 274 -7.18 11.82 7.94
N ARG A 275 -6.84 11.16 6.83
CA ARG A 275 -6.85 9.70 6.71
C ARG A 275 -5.48 9.19 6.34
N ILE A 276 -5.26 7.89 6.53
CA ILE A 276 -4.03 7.22 6.07
C ILE A 276 -3.94 7.35 4.54
N LEU A 277 -2.74 7.65 4.06
CA LEU A 277 -2.40 7.68 2.64
C LEU A 277 -2.54 6.24 2.09
N ARG A 278 -3.30 6.06 1.01
CA ARG A 278 -3.31 4.78 0.29
C ARG A 278 -2.05 4.71 -0.58
N ALA A 279 -1.52 3.51 -0.82
CA ALA A 279 -0.35 3.39 -1.68
C ALA A 279 -0.70 3.87 -3.10
N GLY A 280 0.24 4.59 -3.75
CA GLY A 280 0.04 5.07 -5.11
C GLY A 280 -1.17 5.97 -5.29
N GLU A 281 -1.43 6.91 -4.38
CA GLU A 281 -2.65 7.70 -4.46
C GLU A 281 -2.49 8.99 -5.27
N ASN A 282 -3.37 9.20 -6.26
CA ASN A 282 -3.48 10.46 -7.00
C ASN A 282 -4.38 11.44 -6.23
N LEU A 283 -3.79 12.55 -5.79
CA LEU A 283 -4.40 13.50 -4.87
C LEU A 283 -4.42 14.91 -5.47
N PRO A 284 -5.49 15.68 -5.25
CA PRO A 284 -5.58 17.03 -5.79
C PRO A 284 -4.50 17.96 -5.20
N VAL A 285 -4.03 18.89 -6.04
CA VAL A 285 -3.18 20.00 -5.62
C VAL A 285 -3.90 20.81 -4.54
N GLY A 286 -3.18 21.12 -3.46
CA GLY A 286 -3.75 21.72 -2.24
C GLY A 286 -3.93 20.72 -1.10
N THR A 287 -3.70 19.43 -1.32
CA THR A 287 -3.65 18.40 -0.27
C THR A 287 -2.64 18.75 0.82
N ILE A 288 -3.03 18.53 2.07
CA ILE A 288 -2.16 18.60 3.24
C ILE A 288 -1.68 17.19 3.58
N VAL A 289 -0.38 17.03 3.71
CA VAL A 289 0.31 15.79 4.04
C VAL A 289 0.91 15.93 5.43
N ASP A 290 0.63 14.99 6.31
CA ASP A 290 1.28 14.81 7.61
C ASP A 290 2.21 13.60 7.52
N ALA A 291 3.50 13.89 7.39
CA ALA A 291 4.57 12.91 7.32
C ALA A 291 5.47 13.00 8.58
N ARG A 292 4.92 13.37 9.74
CA ARG A 292 5.71 13.45 10.98
C ARG A 292 6.21 12.09 11.48
N ARG A 293 5.50 11.01 11.12
CA ARG A 293 5.82 9.63 11.52
C ARG A 293 6.15 8.73 10.32
N GLY A 294 6.36 9.33 9.16
CA GLY A 294 6.63 8.61 7.93
C GLY A 294 7.39 9.42 6.90
N ARG A 295 7.58 8.83 5.73
CA ARG A 295 8.24 9.41 4.57
C ARG A 295 7.36 9.19 3.36
N ALA A 296 7.06 10.26 2.64
CA ALA A 296 6.26 10.21 1.44
C ALA A 296 7.10 10.57 0.21
N LYS A 297 7.02 9.73 -0.84
CA LYS A 297 7.54 10.04 -2.17
C LYS A 297 6.46 10.77 -2.95
N LEU A 298 6.73 12.02 -3.29
CA LEU A 298 5.83 12.87 -4.06
C LEU A 298 6.27 12.88 -5.53
N ALA A 299 5.39 12.46 -6.43
CA ALA A 299 5.55 12.58 -7.87
C ALA A 299 4.60 13.64 -8.45
N VAL A 300 5.12 14.47 -9.35
CA VAL A 300 4.41 15.60 -9.95
C VAL A 300 4.69 15.70 -11.45
N ALA A 301 3.71 16.17 -12.23
CA ALA A 301 3.89 16.42 -13.65
C ALA A 301 4.92 17.53 -13.91
N VAL A 302 5.81 17.34 -14.87
CA VAL A 302 6.76 18.38 -15.32
C VAL A 302 6.32 19.05 -16.62
N ASP A 303 5.46 18.41 -17.38
CA ASP A 303 4.88 18.88 -18.64
C ASP A 303 3.49 18.28 -18.87
N ARG A 304 2.86 18.61 -20.01
CA ARG A 304 1.55 18.06 -20.42
C ARG A 304 1.66 16.72 -21.16
N ARG A 305 2.88 16.25 -21.45
CA ARG A 305 3.16 15.01 -22.20
C ARG A 305 3.23 13.78 -21.29
N GLY A 306 3.10 13.97 -19.98
CA GLY A 306 3.08 12.90 -18.99
C GLY A 306 4.41 12.68 -18.28
N SER A 307 5.45 13.47 -18.59
CA SER A 307 6.71 13.37 -17.86
C SER A 307 6.50 13.75 -16.39
N THR A 308 7.14 13.02 -15.47
CA THR A 308 7.06 13.30 -14.03
C THR A 308 8.44 13.50 -13.41
N GLN A 309 8.47 14.16 -12.26
CA GLN A 309 9.62 14.22 -11.37
C GLN A 309 9.16 13.87 -9.95
N GLY A 310 10.08 13.40 -9.11
CA GLY A 310 9.75 13.08 -7.73
C GLY A 310 10.85 13.39 -6.72
N SER A 311 10.43 13.55 -5.48
CA SER A 311 11.30 13.82 -4.32
C SER A 311 10.61 13.33 -3.05
N ASP A 312 11.41 12.96 -2.05
CA ASP A 312 10.89 12.48 -0.77
C ASP A 312 10.73 13.63 0.21
N PHE A 313 9.67 13.56 1.02
CA PHE A 313 9.36 14.55 2.05
C PHE A 313 8.93 13.87 3.35
N PHE A 314 9.48 14.34 4.47
CA PHE A 314 9.31 13.69 5.76
C PHE A 314 9.50 14.64 6.94
N ASP A 315 9.13 14.16 8.13
CA ASP A 315 9.37 14.80 9.42
C ASP A 315 8.68 16.18 9.53
N GLY A 316 7.49 16.28 8.94
CA GLY A 316 6.76 17.54 8.82
C GLY A 316 5.33 17.41 8.34
N ILE A 317 4.57 18.50 8.50
CA ILE A 317 3.25 18.67 7.88
C ILE A 317 3.39 19.72 6.78
N PHE A 318 2.89 19.47 5.58
CA PHE A 318 3.01 20.39 4.47
C PHE A 318 1.79 20.38 3.55
N GLN A 319 1.50 21.52 2.92
CA GLN A 319 0.53 21.60 1.83
C GLN A 319 1.27 21.57 0.50
N VAL A 320 0.86 20.68 -0.40
CA VAL A 320 1.41 20.57 -1.76
C VAL A 320 0.69 21.56 -2.67
N ARG A 321 1.45 22.41 -3.38
CA ARG A 321 0.95 23.28 -4.44
C ARG A 321 1.81 23.12 -5.69
N GLN A 322 1.23 23.26 -6.87
CA GLN A 322 2.00 23.29 -8.11
C GLN A 322 1.48 24.39 -9.03
N GLN A 323 2.41 25.17 -9.60
CA GLN A 323 2.10 26.14 -10.64
C GLN A 323 1.88 25.43 -11.98
N ARG A 324 1.04 26.02 -12.85
CA ARG A 324 0.92 25.64 -14.27
C ARG A 324 1.94 26.43 -15.11
N GLY A 325 2.33 25.90 -16.26
CA GLY A 325 3.20 26.61 -17.22
C GLY A 325 4.29 25.73 -17.84
N SER A 326 5.23 26.34 -18.57
CA SER A 326 6.33 25.62 -19.24
C SER A 326 7.40 25.09 -18.27
N ALA A 327 7.53 25.68 -17.09
CA ALA A 327 8.46 25.27 -16.04
C ALA A 327 7.76 25.22 -14.67
N PRO A 328 6.86 24.23 -14.44
CA PRO A 328 6.11 24.16 -13.19
C PRO A 328 7.04 24.00 -12.00
N LEU A 329 6.83 24.87 -11.00
CA LEU A 329 7.45 24.77 -9.69
C LEU A 329 6.45 24.19 -8.69
N THR A 330 6.85 23.11 -8.03
CA THR A 330 6.08 22.51 -6.93
C THR A 330 6.51 23.15 -5.61
N THR A 331 5.57 23.77 -4.91
CA THR A 331 5.80 24.43 -3.62
C THR A 331 5.18 23.63 -2.49
N LEU A 332 5.99 23.24 -1.52
CA LEU A 332 5.56 22.61 -0.28
C LEU A 332 5.54 23.64 0.84
N THR A 333 4.34 24.03 1.25
CA THR A 333 4.16 25.03 2.31
C THR A 333 4.16 24.34 3.66
N VAL A 334 5.15 24.62 4.51
CA VAL A 334 5.25 24.02 5.84
C VAL A 334 4.05 24.47 6.69
N ARG A 335 3.37 23.51 7.32
CA ARG A 335 2.23 23.75 8.20
C ARG A 335 2.67 23.53 9.64
N THR A 336 2.41 24.52 10.47
CA THR A 336 2.76 24.53 11.90
C THR A 336 1.52 24.77 12.76
N PRO A 337 0.67 23.75 12.96
CA PRO A 337 -0.43 23.85 13.92
C PRO A 337 0.08 24.29 15.29
N GLY A 338 -0.56 25.28 15.90
CA GLY A 338 -0.15 25.79 17.22
C GLY A 338 1.04 26.77 17.23
N PHE A 339 1.56 27.20 16.07
CA PHE A 339 2.65 28.20 15.99
C PHE A 339 2.38 29.45 16.84
N ALA A 340 1.17 30.00 16.76
CA ALA A 340 0.78 31.21 17.49
C ALA A 340 0.93 31.03 19.02
N ARG A 341 0.43 29.91 19.54
CA ARG A 341 0.54 29.54 20.95
C ARG A 341 2.00 29.32 21.36
N LEU A 342 2.78 28.58 20.56
CA LEU A 342 4.17 28.28 20.88
C LEU A 342 5.05 29.54 20.90
N CYS A 343 4.81 30.45 19.96
CA CYS A 343 5.63 31.63 19.74
C CYS A 343 5.05 32.92 20.35
N GLY A 344 3.98 32.83 21.15
CA GLY A 344 3.36 33.96 21.81
C GLY A 344 2.82 35.02 20.84
N VAL A 345 2.38 34.61 19.66
CA VAL A 345 1.82 35.51 18.63
C VAL A 345 0.32 35.57 18.82
N ARG A 346 -0.23 36.76 19.07
CA ARG A 346 -1.70 36.93 19.05
C ARG A 346 -2.21 36.60 17.65
N ALA A 347 -3.18 35.69 17.56
CA ALA A 347 -3.94 35.50 16.33
C ALA A 347 -4.63 36.84 15.99
N GLY A 348 -4.53 37.29 14.75
CA GLY A 348 -4.81 38.68 14.38
C GLY A 348 -6.19 39.20 14.78
N GLY A 349 -6.21 40.42 15.32
CA GLY A 349 -7.41 41.20 15.60
C GLY A 349 -7.06 42.46 16.40
N ALA A 350 -7.40 43.62 15.85
CA ALA A 350 -7.19 45.00 16.33
C ALA A 350 -5.76 45.57 16.23
N GLN A 351 -5.61 46.49 15.27
CA GLN A 351 -4.71 47.64 15.37
C GLN A 351 -5.09 48.45 16.62
N GLY A 352 -4.65 48.00 17.79
CA GLY A 352 -4.69 48.78 19.01
C GLY A 352 -3.43 49.63 19.08
N SER A 353 -3.56 50.91 18.76
CA SER A 353 -2.59 51.94 19.10
C SER A 353 -2.26 51.88 20.59
N ARG A 354 -1.06 51.42 20.92
CA ARG A 354 -0.37 51.83 22.14
C ARG A 354 1.01 52.30 21.78
N ALA A 355 1.13 53.62 21.72
CA ALA A 355 2.39 54.31 21.84
C ALA A 355 3.09 53.87 23.14
N GLY A 356 4.43 53.84 23.10
CA GLY A 356 5.25 53.92 24.30
C GLY A 356 5.47 52.62 25.08
N ALA A 357 6.21 51.69 24.50
CA ALA A 357 7.25 50.99 25.26
C ALA A 357 8.30 50.51 24.28
N ALA A 358 9.51 51.07 24.37
CA ALA A 358 10.70 50.46 23.80
C ALA A 358 10.92 49.12 24.53
N GLN A 359 10.17 48.08 24.16
CA GLN A 359 10.55 46.72 24.49
C GLN A 359 11.92 46.53 23.85
N LYS A 360 12.97 46.52 24.69
CA LYS A 360 14.28 45.98 24.33
C LYS A 360 13.99 44.78 23.44
N ARG A 361 14.51 44.78 22.20
CA ARG A 361 14.37 43.70 21.23
C ARG A 361 15.02 42.44 21.82
N GLY A 362 14.34 41.80 22.77
CA GLY A 362 14.76 40.56 23.39
C GLY A 362 14.89 39.54 22.28
N ARG A 363 15.98 38.78 22.30
CA ARG A 363 16.26 37.78 21.28
C ARG A 363 15.09 36.78 21.26
N ARG A 364 14.33 36.77 20.16
CA ARG A 364 13.19 35.86 20.00
C ARG A 364 13.63 34.42 20.25
N SER A 365 12.74 33.64 20.86
CA SER A 365 13.00 32.24 21.19
C SER A 365 13.34 31.42 19.94
N LYS A 366 14.24 30.46 20.10
CA LYS A 366 14.66 29.54 19.04
C LYS A 366 13.76 28.31 18.90
N LYS A 367 12.66 28.23 19.67
CA LYS A 367 11.70 27.12 19.67
C LYS A 367 11.24 26.78 18.25
N VAL A 368 11.26 25.49 17.91
CA VAL A 368 10.85 24.94 16.61
C VAL A 368 9.36 24.61 16.67
N ALA A 369 8.56 25.23 15.81
CA ALA A 369 7.13 25.00 15.66
C ALA A 369 6.81 23.88 14.66
N GLY A 370 7.74 23.59 13.76
CA GLY A 370 7.67 22.48 12.84
C GLY A 370 8.87 22.49 11.90
N ARG A 371 9.02 21.40 11.16
CA ARG A 371 10.09 21.25 10.20
C ARG A 371 9.59 20.47 8.99
N LEU A 372 10.38 20.46 7.93
CA LEU A 372 10.15 19.65 6.75
C LEU A 372 11.51 19.33 6.14
N TRP A 373 11.79 18.05 5.99
CA TRP A 373 12.90 17.58 5.19
C TRP A 373 12.46 17.32 3.75
N GLY A 374 13.33 17.67 2.81
CA GLY A 374 13.26 17.19 1.44
C GLY A 374 14.52 16.40 1.10
N ASP A 375 14.37 15.30 0.38
CA ASP A 375 15.48 14.52 -0.18
C ASP A 375 15.17 14.13 -1.62
N GLY A 376 15.89 14.73 -2.56
CA GLY A 376 15.73 14.43 -3.97
C GLY A 376 16.18 15.55 -4.90
N ARG A 377 15.77 15.42 -6.16
CA ARG A 377 16.08 16.38 -7.22
C ARG A 377 14.78 16.87 -7.84
N GLY A 378 14.87 17.97 -8.58
CA GLY A 378 13.74 18.53 -9.31
C GLY A 378 13.34 19.92 -8.86
N ARG A 379 12.29 20.44 -9.50
CA ARG A 379 11.77 21.80 -9.28
C ARG A 379 10.84 21.83 -8.07
N PHE A 380 11.46 21.73 -6.91
CA PHE A 380 10.80 21.82 -5.61
C PHE A 380 11.19 23.09 -4.86
N ARG A 381 10.21 23.67 -4.16
CA ARG A 381 10.38 24.78 -3.25
C ARG A 381 9.74 24.44 -1.92
N THR A 382 10.46 24.55 -0.81
CA THR A 382 9.83 24.55 0.52
C THR A 382 9.57 26.00 0.93
N LYS A 383 8.36 26.29 1.41
CA LYS A 383 7.94 27.63 1.84
C LYS A 383 7.61 27.64 3.32
N GLY A 384 8.39 28.41 4.07
CA GLY A 384 8.11 28.78 5.46
C GLY A 384 7.39 30.13 5.55
N ARG A 385 7.26 30.67 6.77
CA ARG A 385 6.64 31.98 7.02
C ARG A 385 7.54 33.15 6.60
N ASN A 386 8.86 32.98 6.62
CA ASN A 386 9.83 34.07 6.40
C ASN A 386 10.79 33.81 5.24
N SER A 387 10.82 32.60 4.68
CA SER A 387 11.61 32.32 3.47
C SER A 387 11.02 31.22 2.61
N ALA A 388 11.45 31.22 1.34
CA ALA A 388 11.23 30.14 0.40
C ALA A 388 12.57 29.58 -0.09
N ALA A 389 12.76 28.26 0.03
CA ALA A 389 13.98 27.55 -0.37
C ALA A 389 13.71 26.73 -1.65
N THR A 390 14.34 27.09 -2.76
CA THR A 390 14.23 26.38 -4.04
C THR A 390 15.44 25.49 -4.29
N VAL A 391 15.15 24.25 -4.67
CA VAL A 391 16.12 23.16 -4.83
C VAL A 391 16.79 23.22 -6.19
N ARG A 392 18.11 23.00 -6.22
CA ARG A 392 18.87 22.69 -7.44
C ARG A 392 19.43 21.25 -7.46
N GLY A 393 19.03 20.43 -6.48
CA GLY A 393 19.35 18.99 -6.28
C GLY A 393 19.97 18.76 -4.90
N THR A 394 19.27 18.14 -3.95
CA THR A 394 19.74 18.17 -2.53
C THR A 394 18.97 17.28 -1.54
N ARG A 395 19.58 17.04 -0.37
CA ARG A 395 18.87 16.80 0.90
C ARG A 395 18.95 18.06 1.77
N TRP A 396 17.82 18.61 2.17
CA TRP A 396 17.73 19.89 2.89
C TRP A 396 16.60 19.90 3.92
N LEU A 397 16.69 20.85 4.85
CA LEU A 397 15.75 21.04 5.94
C LEU A 397 15.22 22.48 5.92
N THR A 398 13.91 22.62 6.11
CA THR A 398 13.25 23.89 6.44
C THR A 398 12.63 23.78 7.83
N GLU A 399 13.09 24.57 8.79
CA GLU A 399 12.52 24.66 10.15
C GLU A 399 11.76 25.98 10.31
N GLU A 400 10.54 25.89 10.79
CA GLU A 400 9.76 27.04 11.24
C GLU A 400 10.02 27.27 12.73
N ARG A 401 10.72 28.36 13.05
CA ARG A 401 11.11 28.71 14.41
C ARG A 401 10.46 30.02 14.84
N CYS A 402 10.35 30.25 16.14
CA CYS A 402 9.75 31.50 16.64
C CYS A 402 10.57 32.75 16.28
N ASP A 403 11.87 32.60 15.99
CA ASP A 403 12.77 33.65 15.53
C ASP A 403 12.87 33.78 13.99
N GLY A 404 12.27 32.87 13.21
CA GLY A 404 12.25 32.94 11.74
C GLY A 404 12.19 31.56 11.07
N THR A 405 12.35 31.55 9.75
CA THR A 405 12.48 30.32 8.96
C THR A 405 13.96 29.99 8.76
N LEU A 406 14.40 28.84 9.26
CA LEU A 406 15.76 28.35 9.08
C LEU A 406 15.82 27.33 7.93
N THR A 407 16.74 27.54 7.01
CA THR A 407 17.10 26.54 5.99
C THR A 407 18.47 25.96 6.31
N ARG A 408 18.62 24.63 6.26
CA ARG A 408 19.92 23.94 6.37
C ARG A 408 20.10 22.98 5.20
N VAL A 409 21.29 22.93 4.61
CA VAL A 409 21.59 22.04 3.48
C VAL A 409 22.53 20.94 3.92
N ARG A 410 22.15 19.68 3.71
CA ARG A 410 23.00 18.51 4.04
C ARG A 410 23.79 18.01 2.84
N ARG A 411 23.23 18.08 1.65
CA ARG A 411 23.86 17.64 0.39
C ARG A 411 23.39 18.54 -0.72
N GLY A 412 24.22 18.98 -1.66
CA GLY A 412 23.76 19.75 -2.83
C GLY A 412 23.56 21.24 -2.57
N VAL A 413 22.64 21.88 -3.30
CA VAL A 413 22.50 23.35 -3.35
C VAL A 413 21.04 23.81 -3.26
N VAL A 414 20.80 24.87 -2.47
CA VAL A 414 19.49 25.49 -2.27
C VAL A 414 19.61 27.01 -2.39
N ASP A 415 18.73 27.65 -3.15
CA ASP A 415 18.58 29.11 -3.16
C ASP A 415 17.44 29.51 -2.21
N VAL A 416 17.72 30.38 -1.24
CA VAL A 416 16.79 30.82 -0.20
C VAL A 416 16.39 32.27 -0.44
N ARG A 417 15.13 32.51 -0.78
CA ARG A 417 14.53 33.84 -0.83
C ARG A 417 14.08 34.26 0.57
N ASP A 418 14.69 35.30 1.12
CA ASP A 418 14.28 35.94 2.38
C ASP A 418 13.15 36.92 2.09
N GLU A 419 11.96 36.66 2.64
CA GLU A 419 10.75 37.44 2.34
C GLU A 419 10.79 38.84 2.97
N ARG A 420 11.60 39.06 4.00
CA ARG A 420 11.72 40.36 4.67
C ARG A 420 12.67 41.29 3.92
N THR A 421 13.79 40.77 3.45
CA THR A 421 14.84 41.57 2.78
C THR A 421 14.70 41.57 1.27
N GLY A 422 13.94 40.63 0.70
CA GLY A 422 13.89 40.43 -0.75
C GLY A 422 15.23 39.98 -1.34
N LYS A 423 16.16 39.45 -0.53
CA LYS A 423 17.44 38.90 -1.02
C LYS A 423 17.33 37.40 -1.24
N THR A 424 18.06 36.88 -2.23
CA THR A 424 18.21 35.44 -2.47
C THR A 424 19.62 35.02 -2.07
N VAL A 425 19.72 34.08 -1.12
CA VAL A 425 20.98 33.57 -0.59
C VAL A 425 21.18 32.14 -1.06
N ARG A 426 22.31 31.84 -1.68
CA ARG A 426 22.66 30.47 -2.10
C ARG A 426 23.36 29.74 -0.97
N LEU A 427 22.90 28.54 -0.66
CA LEU A 427 23.46 27.65 0.35
C LEU A 427 23.99 26.38 -0.31
N ARG A 428 25.17 25.94 0.12
CA ARG A 428 25.81 24.66 -0.22
C ARG A 428 25.75 23.70 0.97
N ALA A 429 26.16 22.46 0.77
CA ALA A 429 26.22 21.48 1.84
C ALA A 429 27.02 21.99 3.05
N GLY A 430 26.44 21.85 4.25
CA GLY A 430 26.99 22.38 5.49
C GLY A 430 26.44 23.76 5.87
N ASP A 431 25.96 24.55 4.90
CA ASP A 431 25.48 25.89 5.14
C ASP A 431 24.09 25.93 5.80
N SER A 432 23.82 27.04 6.49
CA SER A 432 22.51 27.38 7.00
C SER A 432 22.21 28.87 6.91
N TYR A 433 20.93 29.21 6.76
CA TYR A 433 20.47 30.59 6.74
C TYR A 433 19.15 30.75 7.49
N LEU A 434 19.09 31.76 8.35
CA LEU A 434 17.87 32.12 9.10
C LEU A 434 17.27 33.41 8.54
N ALA A 435 16.15 33.28 7.84
CA ALA A 435 15.33 34.42 7.48
C ALA A 435 14.53 34.86 8.71
N ARG A 436 15.02 35.93 9.37
CA ARG A 436 14.47 36.41 10.63
C ARG A 436 13.07 36.97 10.45
N ARG A 437 12.19 36.62 11.39
CA ARG A 437 10.85 37.18 11.46
C ARG A 437 10.90 38.71 11.70
N PRO A 438 10.04 39.51 11.04
CA PRO A 438 9.97 40.97 11.19
C PRO A 438 9.77 41.42 12.64
#